data_AF-A0A955VVI4-F1
#
_entry.id   AF-A0A955VVI4-F1
#
_cell.length_a   1.000
_cell.length_b   1.000
_cell.length_c   1.000
_cell.angle_alpha   90.00
_cell.angle_beta   90.00
_cell.angle_gamma   90.00
#
_symmetry.space_group_name_H-M   'P 1'
#
loop_
_entity.id
_entity.type
_entity.pdbx_description
1 polymer ?
#
loop_
_entity_poly.entity_id
_entity_poly.type
_entity_poly.pdbx_seq_one_letter_code
_entity_poly.pdbx_strand_id
1 'polypeptide(L)'
;MRALTTLLLLAVSTPALAVVPMTDVTVTSNGTSSYLEIVGTADRDAIVVRALPNGSWVVSNTIDGDDYYWTGPAHAGVYIDGLAGDDILWVAVRADYATIYGDDGDDSVICASKDGCLAWLGSGADSYLPDFWFDEPTGIHVVFGEGGPDDIFGDDGDDVLIGGSGADTIYGYG
;
A
#
# COMPACT_ATOMS: atom_id res chain seq x y z
N MET A 1 -33.14 -49.29 16.55
CA MET A 1 -32.93 -47.99 17.22
C MET A 1 -31.53 -47.98 17.84
N ARG A 2 -30.55 -47.36 17.17
CA ARG A 2 -29.26 -46.97 17.77
C ARG A 2 -28.91 -45.60 17.19
N ALA A 3 -28.54 -44.69 18.09
CA ALA A 3 -28.52 -43.25 17.90
C ALA A 3 -27.47 -42.78 16.88
N LEU A 4 -27.85 -41.82 16.04
CA LEU A 4 -26.90 -40.97 15.31
C LEU A 4 -26.24 -40.04 16.34
N THR A 5 -24.93 -40.15 16.50
CA THR A 5 -24.12 -39.20 17.24
C THR A 5 -23.91 -37.97 16.36
N THR A 6 -24.62 -36.89 16.66
CA THR A 6 -24.40 -35.59 16.02
C THR A 6 -23.01 -35.08 16.41
N LEU A 7 -22.09 -35.06 15.44
CA LEU A 7 -20.78 -34.42 15.58
C LEU A 7 -21.00 -32.90 15.53
N LEU A 8 -21.05 -32.27 16.70
CA LEU A 8 -21.06 -30.82 16.83
C LEU A 8 -19.66 -30.31 16.44
N LEU A 9 -19.53 -29.83 15.20
CA LEU A 9 -18.34 -29.13 14.76
C LEU A 9 -18.30 -27.78 15.51
N LEU A 10 -17.48 -27.70 16.57
CA LEU A 10 -17.15 -26.41 17.17
C LEU A 10 -16.50 -25.57 16.07
N ALA A 11 -17.18 -24.50 15.66
CA ALA A 11 -16.54 -23.42 14.93
C ALA A 11 -15.38 -22.94 15.81
N VAL A 12 -14.15 -23.18 15.34
CA VAL A 12 -12.99 -22.44 15.83
C VAL A 12 -13.26 -21.01 15.42
N SER A 13 -13.79 -20.19 16.34
CA SER A 13 -13.78 -18.76 16.18
C SER A 13 -12.32 -18.38 16.02
N THR A 14 -11.90 -18.05 14.81
CA THR A 14 -10.64 -17.37 14.58
C THR A 14 -10.61 -16.20 15.55
N PRO A 15 -9.58 -16.08 16.42
CA PRO A 15 -9.54 -14.98 17.36
C PRO A 15 -9.66 -13.68 16.56
N ALA A 16 -10.60 -12.84 17.00
CA ALA A 16 -10.78 -11.50 16.48
C ALA A 16 -9.42 -10.78 16.49
N LEU A 17 -9.07 -10.23 15.32
CA LEU A 17 -8.20 -9.09 15.08
C LEU A 17 -7.34 -8.69 16.29
N ALA A 18 -6.08 -9.09 16.28
CA ALA A 18 -5.08 -8.35 17.03
C ALA A 18 -4.78 -7.07 16.24
N VAL A 19 -5.66 -6.07 16.34
CA VAL A 19 -5.27 -4.68 16.11
C VAL A 19 -4.21 -4.41 17.17
N VAL A 20 -2.94 -4.43 16.80
CA VAL A 20 -1.94 -3.70 17.57
C VAL A 20 -2.11 -2.27 17.10
N PRO A 21 -2.76 -1.39 17.88
CA PRO A 21 -2.85 0.00 17.47
C PRO A 21 -1.41 0.52 17.39
N MET A 22 -0.97 0.87 16.19
CA MET A 22 0.00 1.96 16.08
C MET A 22 -0.75 3.19 16.59
N THR A 23 -0.09 4.07 17.33
CA THR A 23 -0.83 5.16 18.01
C THR A 23 -1.54 6.08 17.03
N ASP A 24 -1.06 6.10 15.79
CA ASP A 24 -1.41 7.11 14.81
C ASP A 24 -1.87 6.48 13.46
N VAL A 25 -1.28 5.34 13.04
CA VAL A 25 -1.69 4.64 11.80
C VAL A 25 -2.63 3.46 12.08
N THR A 26 -3.66 3.30 11.24
CA THR A 26 -4.57 2.14 11.33
C THR A 26 -4.20 1.08 10.31
N VAL A 27 -3.95 -0.15 10.76
CA VAL A 27 -3.72 -1.31 9.88
C VAL A 27 -4.83 -2.35 10.08
N THR A 28 -5.59 -2.65 9.01
CA THR A 28 -6.70 -3.60 9.04
C THR A 28 -6.49 -4.75 8.05
N SER A 29 -6.70 -5.97 8.53
CA SER A 29 -6.68 -7.20 7.72
C SER A 29 -7.75 -8.16 8.21
N ASN A 30 -8.81 -8.39 7.44
CA ASN A 30 -9.92 -9.24 7.90
C ASN A 30 -9.73 -10.74 7.61
N GLY A 31 -8.54 -11.16 7.12
CA GLY A 31 -8.23 -12.55 6.74
C GLY A 31 -9.03 -13.10 5.55
N THR A 32 -10.08 -12.39 5.12
CA THR A 32 -10.90 -12.63 3.93
C THR A 32 -10.65 -11.60 2.83
N SER A 33 -10.17 -10.41 3.18
CA SER A 33 -9.73 -9.40 2.22
C SER A 33 -8.48 -9.88 1.50
N SER A 34 -8.47 -9.73 0.18
CA SER A 34 -7.29 -10.01 -0.64
C SER A 34 -6.16 -9.00 -0.43
N TYR A 35 -6.41 -7.92 0.30
CA TYR A 35 -5.44 -6.83 0.54
C TYR A 35 -5.27 -6.52 2.04
N LEU A 36 -4.16 -5.83 2.35
CA LEU A 36 -3.89 -5.18 3.62
C LEU A 36 -4.28 -3.70 3.53
N GLU A 37 -5.14 -3.22 4.43
CA GLU A 37 -5.60 -1.83 4.47
C GLU A 37 -4.77 -1.04 5.48
N ILE A 38 -4.23 0.09 5.06
CA ILE A 38 -3.42 0.99 5.88
C ILE A 38 -3.97 2.41 5.69
N VAL A 39 -4.26 3.09 6.80
CA VAL A 39 -4.75 4.46 6.81
C VAL A 39 -3.84 5.28 7.71
N GLY A 40 -3.24 6.33 7.15
CA GLY A 40 -2.42 7.32 7.83
C GLY A 40 -3.23 8.26 8.71
N THR A 41 -2.68 9.44 8.93
CA THR A 41 -3.23 10.54 9.72
C THR A 41 -3.30 11.82 8.90
N ALA A 42 -3.84 12.89 9.47
CA ALA A 42 -3.79 14.20 8.84
C ALA A 42 -2.45 14.95 9.07
N ASP A 43 -1.48 14.27 9.67
CA ASP A 43 -0.13 14.75 9.88
C ASP A 43 0.82 13.99 8.95
N ARG A 44 2.03 14.51 8.75
CA ARG A 44 3.05 13.84 7.94
C ARG A 44 3.36 12.43 8.44
N ASP A 45 3.15 11.45 7.56
CA ASP A 45 3.40 10.04 7.78
C ASP A 45 4.57 9.49 6.94
N ALA A 46 5.17 8.39 7.38
CA ALA A 46 6.17 7.68 6.60
C ALA A 46 5.96 6.17 6.67
N ILE A 47 4.99 5.71 5.88
CA ILE A 47 4.48 4.35 5.84
C ILE A 47 5.29 3.51 4.88
N VAL A 48 5.91 2.45 5.41
CA VAL A 48 6.68 1.48 4.62
C VAL A 48 6.11 0.09 4.81
N VAL A 49 5.67 -0.54 3.72
CA VAL A 49 5.23 -1.94 3.68
C VAL A 49 6.35 -2.77 3.08
N ARG A 50 6.97 -3.67 3.86
CA ARG A 50 8.10 -4.49 3.39
C ARG A 50 7.90 -5.98 3.66
N ALA A 51 8.45 -6.80 2.78
CA ALA A 51 8.48 -8.25 2.96
C ALA A 51 9.63 -8.67 3.89
N LEU A 52 9.37 -9.60 4.79
CA LEU A 52 10.37 -10.21 5.67
C LEU A 52 10.90 -11.53 5.05
N PRO A 53 12.12 -11.99 5.44
CA PRO A 53 12.71 -13.21 4.90
C PRO A 53 11.89 -14.48 5.13
N ASN A 54 10.99 -14.47 6.10
CA ASN A 54 10.09 -15.59 6.42
C ASN A 54 8.79 -15.57 5.59
N GLY A 55 8.63 -14.63 4.65
CA GLY A 55 7.44 -14.48 3.81
C GLY A 55 6.29 -13.68 4.44
N SER A 56 6.45 -13.25 5.69
CA SER A 56 5.53 -12.32 6.37
C SER A 56 5.76 -10.88 5.92
N TRP A 57 4.81 -9.99 6.18
CA TRP A 57 4.95 -8.57 5.86
C TRP A 57 5.03 -7.75 7.15
N VAL A 58 5.64 -6.57 7.09
CA VAL A 58 5.62 -5.59 8.17
C VAL A 58 5.27 -4.23 7.58
N VAL A 59 4.42 -3.51 8.29
CA VAL A 59 4.09 -2.10 8.05
C VAL A 59 4.83 -1.30 9.11
N SER A 60 5.59 -0.29 8.71
CA SER A 60 6.31 0.61 9.61
C SER A 60 5.83 2.03 9.40
N ASN A 61 5.49 2.77 10.46
CA ASN A 61 5.49 4.23 10.41
C ASN A 61 6.84 4.72 10.93
N THR A 62 7.72 5.11 10.00
CA THR A 62 9.13 5.36 10.32
C THR A 62 9.37 6.70 11.02
N ILE A 63 8.38 7.61 11.00
CA ILE A 63 8.44 8.88 11.74
C ILE A 63 8.25 8.64 13.25
N ASP A 64 7.28 7.81 13.61
CA ASP A 64 6.96 7.53 15.02
C ASP A 64 7.76 6.36 15.60
N GLY A 65 8.42 5.58 14.72
CA GLY A 65 9.19 4.40 15.11
C GLY A 65 8.31 3.19 15.46
N ASP A 66 7.04 3.22 15.07
CA ASP A 66 6.07 2.17 15.29
C ASP A 66 6.10 1.14 14.15
N ASP A 67 6.06 -0.14 14.52
CA ASP A 67 6.01 -1.26 13.58
C ASP A 67 4.78 -2.14 13.86
N TYR A 68 4.03 -2.45 12.81
CA TYR A 68 2.99 -3.49 12.80
C TYR A 68 3.45 -4.71 11.99
N TYR A 69 3.67 -5.83 12.69
CA TYR A 69 4.12 -7.09 12.11
C TYR A 69 2.94 -7.98 11.71
N TRP A 70 2.74 -8.19 10.40
CA TRP A 70 1.77 -9.15 9.89
C TRP A 70 2.38 -10.54 9.74
N THR A 71 2.05 -11.46 10.64
CA THR A 71 2.58 -12.84 10.62
C THR A 71 1.74 -13.82 9.79
N GLY A 72 0.83 -13.34 8.94
CA GLY A 72 0.00 -14.16 8.06
C GLY A 72 0.67 -14.44 6.70
N PRO A 73 -0.01 -15.20 5.80
CA PRO A 73 0.44 -15.30 4.41
C PRO A 73 0.46 -13.92 3.75
N ALA A 74 1.31 -13.76 2.73
CA ALA A 74 1.31 -12.57 1.88
C ALA A 74 -0.10 -12.27 1.37
N HIS A 75 -0.49 -11.00 1.41
CA HIS A 75 -1.74 -10.56 0.79
C HIS A 75 -1.54 -10.44 -0.73
N ALA A 76 -2.63 -10.54 -1.48
CA ALA A 76 -2.59 -10.25 -2.91
C ALA A 76 -2.44 -8.74 -3.16
N GLY A 77 -2.95 -7.89 -2.27
CA GLY A 77 -2.91 -6.44 -2.46
C GLY A 77 -2.42 -5.65 -1.25
N VAL A 78 -2.05 -4.40 -1.50
CA VAL A 78 -1.86 -3.35 -0.48
C VAL A 78 -2.78 -2.18 -0.81
N TYR A 79 -3.46 -1.63 0.19
CA TYR A 79 -4.21 -0.40 0.10
C TYR A 79 -3.64 0.58 1.12
N ILE A 80 -3.24 1.78 0.67
CA ILE A 80 -2.75 2.87 1.52
C ILE A 80 -3.57 4.13 1.23
N ASP A 81 -3.97 4.81 2.28
CA ASP A 81 -4.64 6.11 2.28
C ASP A 81 -3.83 7.03 3.20
N GLY A 82 -3.11 8.00 2.62
CA GLY A 82 -2.21 8.93 3.30
C GLY A 82 -2.96 9.97 4.12
N LEU A 83 -4.07 10.48 3.58
CA LEU A 83 -4.84 11.62 4.08
C LEU A 83 -4.10 12.96 3.92
N ALA A 84 -4.15 13.85 4.91
CA ALA A 84 -3.48 15.13 4.77
C ALA A 84 -2.05 15.01 5.33
N GLY A 85 -1.09 15.72 4.77
CA GLY A 85 0.30 15.64 5.20
C GLY A 85 1.24 15.53 4.02
N ASP A 86 2.51 15.84 4.25
CA ASP A 86 3.56 15.61 3.25
C ASP A 86 4.13 14.19 3.47
N ASP A 87 3.50 13.17 2.88
CA ASP A 87 3.70 11.79 3.28
C ASP A 87 4.78 11.06 2.48
N ILE A 88 5.28 9.97 3.07
CA ILE A 88 6.09 8.98 2.35
C ILE A 88 5.34 7.65 2.38
N LEU A 89 4.88 7.21 1.22
CA LEU A 89 4.10 5.99 1.06
C LEU A 89 4.90 4.99 0.21
N TRP A 90 5.52 4.02 0.86
CA TRP A 90 6.41 3.05 0.20
C TRP A 90 5.89 1.62 0.29
N VAL A 91 5.42 1.11 -0.84
CA VAL A 91 5.07 -0.30 -1.01
C VAL A 91 6.27 -1.07 -1.54
N ALA A 92 7.11 -1.56 -0.62
CA ALA A 92 8.29 -2.41 -0.88
C ALA A 92 7.96 -3.92 -0.78
N VAL A 93 6.74 -4.29 -1.18
CA VAL A 93 6.30 -5.68 -1.27
C VAL A 93 5.91 -5.99 -2.71
N ARG A 94 6.32 -7.16 -3.21
CA ARG A 94 5.82 -7.71 -4.48
C ARG A 94 4.41 -8.28 -4.31
N ALA A 95 3.48 -7.47 -3.79
CA ALA A 95 2.05 -7.75 -3.83
C ALA A 95 1.60 -7.91 -5.29
N ASP A 96 0.51 -8.62 -5.55
CA ASP A 96 -0.04 -8.65 -6.91
C ASP A 96 -0.42 -7.23 -7.34
N TYR A 97 -1.05 -6.43 -6.49
CA TYR A 97 -1.37 -5.03 -6.81
C TYR A 97 -1.22 -4.11 -5.59
N ALA A 98 -1.11 -2.81 -5.84
CA ALA A 98 -1.17 -1.78 -4.81
C ALA A 98 -2.14 -0.66 -5.22
N THR A 99 -2.88 -0.15 -4.25
CA THR A 99 -3.71 1.04 -4.39
C THR A 99 -3.25 2.05 -3.36
N ILE A 100 -2.91 3.27 -3.80
CA ILE A 100 -2.28 4.29 -2.96
C ILE A 100 -2.98 5.62 -3.19
N TYR A 101 -3.34 6.31 -2.13
CA TYR A 101 -3.80 7.70 -2.13
C TYR A 101 -2.81 8.52 -1.30
N GLY A 102 -2.23 9.57 -1.90
CA GLY A 102 -1.46 10.59 -1.19
C GLY A 102 -2.38 11.56 -0.46
N ASP A 103 -3.39 12.05 -1.16
CA ASP A 103 -4.43 12.99 -0.70
C ASP A 103 -3.93 14.45 -0.60
N ASP A 104 -3.93 15.11 0.56
CA ASP A 104 -3.63 16.56 0.65
C ASP A 104 -2.20 16.80 1.20
N GLY A 105 -1.26 17.24 0.38
CA GLY A 105 0.09 17.64 0.79
C GLY A 105 1.13 17.24 -0.25
N ASP A 106 2.41 17.55 -0.01
CA ASP A 106 3.48 17.21 -0.97
C ASP A 106 3.97 15.76 -0.72
N ASP A 107 3.45 14.81 -1.48
CA ASP A 107 3.61 13.38 -1.22
C ASP A 107 4.73 12.70 -2.01
N SER A 108 5.31 11.66 -1.42
CA SER A 108 6.31 10.78 -2.04
C SER A 108 5.82 9.34 -2.06
N VAL A 109 5.33 8.91 -3.22
CA VAL A 109 4.82 7.55 -3.44
C VAL A 109 5.86 6.70 -4.15
N ILE A 110 6.24 5.59 -3.53
CA ILE A 110 7.14 4.58 -4.11
C ILE A 110 6.42 3.25 -4.14
N CYS A 111 6.31 2.64 -5.32
CA CYS A 111 5.51 1.43 -5.46
C CYS A 111 6.18 0.32 -6.26
N ALA A 112 6.29 -0.86 -5.63
CA ALA A 112 7.01 -2.04 -6.11
C ALA A 112 6.12 -3.26 -6.40
N SER A 113 4.80 -3.10 -6.55
CA SER A 113 3.91 -4.24 -6.72
C SER A 113 4.13 -4.96 -8.05
N LYS A 114 3.96 -6.28 -8.03
CA LYS A 114 4.26 -7.19 -9.13
C LYS A 114 3.43 -6.92 -10.38
N ASP A 115 2.12 -6.72 -10.24
CA ASP A 115 1.23 -6.46 -11.38
C ASP A 115 0.97 -4.95 -11.58
N GLY A 116 1.73 -4.10 -10.88
CA GLY A 116 1.67 -2.65 -11.01
C GLY A 116 0.83 -1.96 -9.94
N CYS A 117 0.79 -0.64 -10.02
CA CYS A 117 0.26 0.23 -8.98
C CYS A 117 -0.86 1.11 -9.52
N LEU A 118 -1.86 1.37 -8.69
CA LEU A 118 -2.88 2.37 -8.93
C LEU A 118 -2.72 3.46 -7.88
N ALA A 119 -2.28 4.65 -8.31
CA ALA A 119 -1.97 5.76 -7.42
C ALA A 119 -2.74 7.03 -7.79
N TRP A 120 -3.30 7.69 -6.78
CA TRP A 120 -3.77 9.06 -6.84
C TRP A 120 -2.89 9.87 -5.90
N LEU A 121 -2.17 10.86 -6.42
CA LEU A 121 -1.23 11.64 -5.62
C LEU A 121 -1.99 12.71 -4.84
N GLY A 122 -2.84 13.50 -5.52
CA GLY A 122 -3.84 14.33 -4.85
C GLY A 122 -3.54 15.81 -5.02
N SER A 123 -3.55 16.58 -3.93
CA SER A 123 -3.25 18.01 -3.99
C SER A 123 -1.89 18.31 -3.36
N GLY A 124 -0.97 18.89 -4.11
CA GLY A 124 0.40 19.11 -3.65
C GLY A 124 1.40 19.11 -4.79
N ALA A 125 2.68 19.27 -4.47
CA ALA A 125 3.76 18.98 -5.41
C ALA A 125 4.26 17.56 -5.15
N ASP A 126 3.71 16.60 -5.89
CA ASP A 126 3.90 15.19 -5.56
C ASP A 126 5.03 14.53 -6.35
N SER A 127 5.45 13.37 -5.88
CA SER A 127 6.44 12.53 -6.54
C SER A 127 5.99 11.08 -6.57
N TYR A 128 5.91 10.49 -7.76
CA TYR A 128 5.67 9.07 -7.94
C TYR A 128 6.87 8.38 -8.57
N LEU A 129 7.37 7.34 -7.91
CA LEU A 129 8.47 6.51 -8.40
C LEU A 129 8.03 5.03 -8.42
N PRO A 130 8.21 4.32 -9.54
CA PRO A 130 8.25 2.87 -9.51
C PRO A 130 9.51 2.44 -8.75
N ASP A 131 9.44 1.34 -8.01
CA ASP A 131 10.59 0.90 -7.22
C ASP A 131 11.66 0.21 -8.10
N PHE A 132 12.61 1.02 -8.58
CA PHE A 132 13.77 0.55 -9.37
C PHE A 132 14.75 -0.35 -8.61
N TRP A 133 14.54 -0.61 -7.31
CA TRP A 133 15.45 -1.43 -6.50
C TRP A 133 15.32 -2.93 -6.76
N PHE A 134 14.21 -3.33 -7.36
CA PHE A 134 13.99 -4.67 -7.83
C PHE A 134 14.31 -4.66 -9.32
N ASP A 135 15.45 -5.22 -9.74
CA ASP A 135 15.93 -5.27 -11.14
C ASP A 135 15.00 -6.03 -12.14
N GLU A 136 13.68 -5.99 -11.94
CA GLU A 136 12.63 -6.59 -12.75
C GLU A 136 11.50 -5.58 -12.90
N PRO A 137 10.90 -5.43 -14.10
CA PRO A 137 9.79 -4.52 -14.31
C PRO A 137 8.67 -4.77 -13.31
N THR A 138 8.19 -3.69 -12.67
CA THR A 138 6.92 -3.73 -11.97
C THR A 138 5.80 -3.63 -13.01
N GLY A 139 4.67 -4.32 -12.81
CA GLY A 139 3.61 -4.37 -13.82
C GLY A 139 3.00 -2.99 -14.12
N ILE A 140 1.96 -2.95 -14.95
CA ILE A 140 1.40 -1.68 -15.44
C ILE A 140 0.99 -0.73 -14.31
N HIS A 141 1.54 0.47 -14.32
CA HIS A 141 1.23 1.54 -13.41
C HIS A 141 0.14 2.46 -13.98
N VAL A 142 -0.81 2.83 -13.13
CA VAL A 142 -1.83 3.83 -13.41
C VAL A 142 -1.73 4.91 -12.35
N VAL A 143 -1.26 6.09 -12.74
CA VAL A 143 -0.94 7.19 -11.82
C VAL A 143 -1.68 8.45 -12.23
N PHE A 144 -2.34 9.07 -11.26
CA PHE A 144 -3.01 10.37 -11.39
C PHE A 144 -2.31 11.34 -10.43
N GLY A 145 -1.62 12.36 -10.95
CA GLY A 145 -1.02 13.43 -10.12
C GLY A 145 -2.09 14.35 -9.52
N GLU A 146 -3.15 14.61 -10.28
CA GLU A 146 -4.28 15.46 -9.91
C GLU A 146 -3.96 16.96 -9.82
N GLY A 147 -3.45 17.46 -8.70
CA GLY A 147 -3.37 18.90 -8.45
C GLY A 147 -2.04 19.37 -7.91
N GLY A 148 -1.41 20.31 -8.61
CA GLY A 148 -0.10 20.88 -8.28
C GLY A 148 0.99 20.34 -9.21
N PRO A 149 2.24 20.78 -9.06
CA PRO A 149 3.32 20.42 -9.98
C PRO A 149 3.97 19.08 -9.59
N ASP A 150 3.65 18.02 -10.32
CA ASP A 150 4.07 16.65 -9.97
C ASP A 150 5.28 16.15 -10.76
N ASP A 151 6.10 15.30 -10.15
CA ASP A 151 7.15 14.53 -10.80
C ASP A 151 6.76 13.04 -10.84
N ILE A 152 6.31 12.56 -12.01
CA ILE A 152 5.80 11.19 -12.19
C ILE A 152 6.74 10.38 -13.09
N PHE A 153 7.25 9.28 -12.57
CA PHE A 153 8.10 8.35 -13.29
C PHE A 153 7.32 7.05 -13.54
N GLY A 154 7.29 6.58 -14.78
CA GLY A 154 6.85 5.24 -15.16
C GLY A 154 8.00 4.23 -15.08
N ASP A 155 7.71 2.99 -15.42
CA ASP A 155 8.68 1.91 -15.56
C ASP A 155 8.62 1.33 -16.98
N ASP A 156 9.33 0.22 -17.22
CA ASP A 156 9.12 -0.60 -18.41
C ASP A 156 7.67 -1.12 -18.44
N GLY A 157 6.90 -0.81 -19.50
CA GLY A 157 5.54 -1.33 -19.67
C GLY A 157 4.52 -0.33 -20.21
N ASP A 158 3.28 -0.81 -20.41
CA ASP A 158 2.17 0.00 -20.92
C ASP A 158 1.52 0.84 -19.80
N ASP A 159 2.27 1.77 -19.22
CA ASP A 159 1.82 2.64 -18.14
C ASP A 159 0.81 3.72 -18.57
N VAL A 160 -0.04 4.13 -17.62
CA VAL A 160 -0.97 5.26 -17.76
C VAL A 160 -0.61 6.31 -16.73
N LEU A 161 0.06 7.37 -17.16
CA LEU A 161 0.51 8.46 -16.30
C LEU A 161 -0.21 9.75 -16.69
N ILE A 162 -0.95 10.33 -15.74
CA ILE A 162 -1.76 11.54 -15.94
C ILE A 162 -1.34 12.56 -14.89
N GLY A 163 -0.65 13.63 -15.30
CA GLY A 163 -0.19 14.70 -14.39
C GLY A 163 -1.37 15.43 -13.75
N GLY A 164 -2.23 16.05 -14.55
CA GLY A 164 -3.44 16.70 -14.05
C GLY A 164 -3.34 18.21 -14.19
N SER A 165 -3.53 18.94 -13.10
CA SER A 165 -3.52 20.39 -13.06
C SER A 165 -2.24 20.91 -12.42
N GLY A 166 -1.32 21.43 -13.22
CA GLY A 166 -0.03 21.83 -12.70
C GLY A 166 1.00 22.01 -13.80
N ALA A 167 2.24 22.18 -13.38
CA ALA A 167 3.39 22.11 -14.29
C ALA A 167 4.12 20.80 -14.04
N ASP A 168 3.58 19.72 -14.61
CA ASP A 168 3.99 18.36 -14.30
C ASP A 168 5.17 17.92 -15.16
N THR A 169 6.04 17.08 -14.58
CA THR A 169 7.10 16.38 -15.29
C THR A 169 6.76 14.89 -15.32
N ILE A 170 6.68 14.30 -16.52
CA ILE A 170 6.36 12.87 -16.67
C ILE A 170 7.43 12.17 -17.51
N TYR A 171 8.01 11.10 -16.97
CA TYR A 171 8.97 10.23 -17.64
C TYR A 171 8.39 8.83 -17.78
N GLY A 172 8.06 8.37 -18.99
CA GLY A 172 7.34 7.10 -19.17
C GLY A 172 8.18 5.82 -19.30
N TYR A 173 9.52 5.93 -19.47
CA TYR A 173 10.51 4.85 -19.64
C TYR A 173 10.32 3.73 -20.71
N GLY A 174 9.10 3.42 -21.15
CA GLY A 174 8.80 2.83 -22.47
C GLY A 174 8.55 1.34 -22.52
#